data_AF-A0A7V3CG45-F1
#
_entry.id   AF-A0A7V3CG45-F1
#
_cell.length_a   1.000
_cell.length_b   1.000
_cell.length_c   1.000
_cell.angle_alpha   90.00
_cell.angle_beta   90.00
_cell.angle_gamma   90.00
#
_symmetry.space_group_name_H-M   'P 1'
#
loop_
_entity.id
_entity.type
_entity.pdbx_description
1 polymer ?
#
loop_
_entity_poly.entity_id
_entity_poly.type
_entity_poly.pdbx_seq_one_letter_code
_entity_poly.pdbx_strand_id
1 'polypeptide(L)'
;MFKTLKKFVLGPPLRSAEIHEQKLSKKVALAVFSSDALSSVAYATEEILLVLVTAGMAAVQLSLPIAIAIGILLIILVSSYRETIQAYPSGGGAYIV
;
A
#
# COMPACT_ATOMS: atom_id res chain seq x y z
N MET A 1 -27.26 -8.83 -23.47
CA MET A 1 -26.42 -7.61 -23.47
C MET A 1 -25.71 -7.37 -22.13
N PHE A 2 -26.44 -7.23 -21.01
CA PHE A 2 -25.85 -7.01 -19.67
C PHE A 2 -24.83 -8.07 -19.21
N LYS A 3 -25.10 -9.36 -19.44
CA LYS A 3 -24.16 -10.43 -19.08
C LYS A 3 -22.83 -10.34 -19.81
N THR A 4 -22.84 -9.92 -21.08
CA THR A 4 -21.63 -9.78 -21.91
C THR A 4 -20.80 -8.59 -21.44
N LEU A 5 -21.45 -7.46 -21.15
CA LEU A 5 -20.78 -6.27 -20.62
C LEU A 5 -20.17 -6.56 -19.23
N LYS A 6 -20.90 -7.26 -18.36
CA LYS A 6 -20.42 -7.71 -17.06
C LYS A 6 -19.17 -8.61 -17.20
N LYS A 7 -19.19 -9.56 -18.14
CA LYS A 7 -18.07 -10.49 -18.38
C LYS A 7 -16.85 -9.80 -19.00
N PHE A 8 -17.06 -8.73 -19.75
CA PHE A 8 -15.99 -7.91 -20.30
C PHE A 8 -15.31 -7.04 -19.23
N VAL A 9 -16.08 -6.47 -18.30
CA VAL A 9 -15.56 -5.61 -17.22
C VAL A 9 -14.97 -6.41 -16.05
N LEU A 10 -15.62 -7.50 -15.64
CA LEU A 10 -15.24 -8.28 -14.46
C LEU A 10 -14.46 -9.56 -14.79
N GLY A 11 -14.42 -9.97 -16.06
CA GLY A 11 -13.81 -11.24 -16.48
C GLY A 11 -14.74 -12.46 -16.34
N PRO A 12 -14.25 -13.65 -16.72
CA PRO A 12 -15.00 -14.90 -16.60
C PRO A 12 -15.17 -15.31 -15.11
N PRO A 13 -16.31 -15.93 -14.74
CA PRO A 13 -16.50 -16.43 -13.39
C PRO A 13 -15.50 -17.55 -13.08
N LEU A 14 -14.81 -17.45 -11.95
CA LEU A 14 -13.87 -18.44 -11.45
C LEU A 14 -14.59 -19.52 -10.65
N ARG A 15 -14.19 -20.78 -10.84
CA ARG A 15 -14.66 -21.86 -9.95
C ARG A 15 -14.01 -21.67 -8.59
N SER A 16 -14.77 -21.88 -7.51
CA SER A 16 -14.30 -21.65 -6.14
C SER A 16 -13.00 -22.39 -5.77
N ALA A 17 -12.70 -23.50 -6.45
CA ALA A 17 -11.46 -24.27 -6.30
C ALA A 17 -10.21 -23.60 -6.91
N GLU A 18 -10.38 -22.67 -7.86
CA GLU A 18 -9.29 -22.02 -8.60
C GLU A 18 -8.89 -20.66 -8.00
N ILE A 19 -9.64 -20.17 -7.01
CA ILE A 19 -9.45 -18.83 -6.42
C ILE A 19 -8.12 -18.74 -5.65
N HIS A 20 -7.72 -19.81 -4.97
CA HIS A 20 -6.52 -19.80 -4.11
C HIS A 20 -5.19 -19.75 -4.89
N GLU A 21 -5.17 -20.29 -6.11
CA GLU A 21 -3.97 -20.28 -6.95
C GLU A 21 -3.89 -19.06 -7.89
N GLN A 22 -4.96 -18.26 -7.95
CA GLN A 22 -4.99 -17.12 -8.84
C GLN A 22 -4.13 -15.97 -8.33
N LYS A 23 -3.05 -15.71 -9.06
CA LYS A 23 -2.20 -14.53 -8.83
C LYS A 23 -2.79 -13.32 -9.53
N LEU A 24 -2.89 -12.20 -8.81
CA LEU A 24 -3.24 -10.91 -9.41
C LEU A 24 -2.17 -10.52 -10.43
N SER A 25 -2.60 -9.99 -11.57
CA SER A 25 -1.67 -9.37 -12.51
C SER A 25 -0.97 -8.19 -11.83
N LYS A 26 0.29 -7.90 -12.18
CA LYS A 26 1.09 -6.84 -11.54
C LYS A 26 0.37 -5.48 -11.51
N LYS A 27 -0.42 -5.16 -12.55
CA LYS A 27 -1.18 -3.90 -12.62
C LYS A 27 -2.30 -3.83 -11.59
N VAL A 28 -3.08 -4.90 -11.47
CA VAL A 28 -4.18 -4.97 -10.51
C VAL A 28 -3.63 -5.10 -9.08
N ALA A 29 -2.60 -5.93 -8.89
CA ALA A 29 -1.89 -6.03 -7.62
C ALA A 29 -1.37 -4.67 -7.16
N LEU A 30 -0.71 -3.91 -8.05
CA LEU A 30 -0.21 -2.58 -7.72
C LEU A 30 -1.34 -1.63 -7.30
N ALA A 31 -2.46 -1.61 -8.03
CA ALA A 31 -3.60 -0.75 -7.68
C ALA A 31 -4.26 -1.13 -6.34
N VAL A 32 -4.39 -2.43 -6.06
CA VAL A 32 -4.99 -2.91 -4.82
C VAL A 32 -4.06 -2.67 -3.63
N PHE A 33 -2.79 -3.04 -3.74
CA PHE A 33 -1.82 -2.89 -2.64
C PHE A 33 -1.38 -1.44 -2.42
N SER A 34 -1.43 -0.57 -3.44
CA SER A 34 -1.13 0.85 -3.24
C SER A 34 -2.25 1.60 -2.53
N SER A 35 -3.47 1.07 -2.52
CA SER A 35 -4.61 1.70 -1.85
C SER A 35 -4.37 1.88 -0.34
N ASP A 36 -3.69 0.94 0.29
CA ASP A 36 -3.36 0.99 1.72
C ASP A 36 -2.38 2.14 2.04
N ALA A 37 -1.31 2.25 1.24
CA ALA A 37 -0.33 3.32 1.35
C ALA A 37 -0.96 4.70 1.04
N LEU A 38 -1.80 4.80 0.00
CA LEU A 38 -2.51 6.03 -0.36
C LEU A 38 -3.46 6.49 0.74
N SER A 39 -4.21 5.56 1.33
CA SER A 39 -5.10 5.86 2.46
C SER A 39 -4.32 6.39 3.66
N SER A 40 -3.16 5.81 3.96
CA SER A 40 -2.31 6.24 5.07
C SER A 40 -1.77 7.67 4.87
N VAL A 41 -1.35 8.03 3.65
CA VAL A 41 -0.85 9.38 3.34
C VAL A 41 -1.98 10.42 3.40
N ALA A 42 -3.17 10.08 2.92
CA ALA A 42 -4.32 10.98 2.95
C ALA A 42 -4.72 11.35 4.39
N TYR A 43 -4.74 10.38 5.31
CA TYR A 43 -5.09 10.61 6.70
C TYR A 43 -3.91 11.19 7.52
N ALA A 44 -2.72 10.62 7.43
CA ALA A 44 -1.60 10.97 8.30
C ALA A 44 -1.13 12.41 8.15
N THR A 45 -1.21 12.97 6.94
CA THR A 45 -0.75 14.36 6.69
C THR A 45 -1.58 15.39 7.45
N GLU A 46 -2.90 15.24 7.45
CA GLU A 46 -3.81 16.11 8.20
C GLU A 46 -3.63 15.95 9.70
N GLU A 47 -3.59 14.71 10.20
CA GLU A 47 -3.42 14.43 11.63
C GLU A 47 -2.10 14.97 12.19
N ILE A 48 -0.99 14.82 11.46
CA ILE A 48 0.30 15.37 11.87
C ILE A 48 0.21 16.89 12.01
N LEU A 49 -0.40 17.58 11.04
CA LEU A 49 -0.54 19.03 11.11
C LEU A 49 -1.46 19.46 12.25
N LEU A 50 -2.56 18.75 12.49
CA LEU A 50 -3.48 19.05 13.58
C LEU A 50 -2.78 18.93 14.95
N VAL A 51 -1.99 17.87 15.16
CA VAL A 51 -1.19 17.70 16.38
C VAL A 51 -0.13 18.80 16.52
N LEU A 52 0.56 19.17 15.44
CA LEU A 52 1.57 20.24 15.49
C LEU A 52 0.94 21.61 15.76
N VAL A 53 -0.20 21.93 15.14
CA VAL A 53 -0.92 23.19 15.37
C VAL A 53 -1.41 23.28 16.81
N THR A 54 -1.95 22.19 17.37
CA THR A 54 -2.38 22.15 18.78
C THR A 54 -1.21 22.25 19.75
N ALA A 55 -0.02 21.76 19.39
CA ALA A 55 1.21 21.96 20.14
C ALA A 55 1.77 23.41 20.05
N GLY A 56 1.31 24.20 19.07
CA GLY A 56 1.61 25.62 18.91
C GLY A 56 2.24 25.97 17.54
N MET A 57 2.07 27.23 17.10
CA MET A 57 2.46 27.64 15.74
C MET A 57 3.95 27.43 15.39
N ALA A 58 4.84 27.52 16.39
CA ALA A 58 6.26 27.25 16.18
C ALA A 58 6.55 25.78 15.83
N ALA A 59 5.73 24.84 16.32
CA ALA A 59 5.89 23.41 16.08
C ALA A 59 5.58 23.02 14.62
N VAL A 60 4.80 23.82 13.87
CA VAL A 60 4.50 23.56 12.46
C VAL A 60 5.77 23.50 11.61
N GLN A 61 6.84 24.19 12.00
CA GLN A 61 8.15 24.11 11.31
C GLN A 61 8.76 22.69 11.38
N LEU A 62 8.34 21.86 12.34
CA LEU A 62 8.75 20.46 12.45
C LEU A 62 8.09 19.55 11.40
N SER A 63 7.04 20.01 10.72
CA SER A 63 6.38 19.22 9.67
C SER A 63 7.34 18.80 8.56
N LEU A 64 8.23 19.70 8.13
CA LEU A 64 9.22 19.41 7.08
C LEU A 64 10.27 18.38 7.52
N PRO A 65 10.98 18.51 8.66
CA PRO A 65 11.90 17.47 9.11
C PRO A 65 11.21 16.14 9.42
N ILE A 66 9.96 16.15 9.92
CA ILE A 66 9.15 14.93 10.10
C ILE A 66 8.90 14.26 8.73
N ALA A 67 8.48 15.01 7.73
CA ALA A 67 8.25 14.49 6.38
C ALA A 67 9.52 13.87 5.77
N ILE A 68 10.67 14.53 5.95
CA ILE A 68 11.97 14.00 5.51
C ILE A 68 12.31 12.70 6.26
N ALA A 69 12.13 12.65 7.58
CA ALA A 69 12.37 11.46 8.38
C ALA A 69 11.51 10.27 7.94
N ILE A 70 10.21 10.50 7.67
CA ILE A 70 9.30 9.50 7.12
C ILE A 70 9.78 9.04 5.73
N GLY A 71 10.20 9.96 4.86
CA GLY A 71 10.75 9.61 3.55
C GLY A 71 11.99 8.70 3.63
N ILE A 72 12.91 9.00 4.54
CA ILE A 72 14.09 8.15 4.82
C ILE A 72 13.64 6.77 5.31
N LEU A 73 12.70 6.72 6.25
CA LEU A 73 12.17 5.46 6.78
C LEU A 73 11.52 4.61 5.68
N LEU A 74 10.77 5.22 4.76
CA LEU A 74 10.19 4.53 3.61
C LEU A 74 11.26 3.98 2.67
N ILE A 75 12.36 4.70 2.44
CA ILE A 75 13.49 4.20 1.62
C ILE A 75 14.09 2.94 2.27
N ILE A 76 14.32 2.97 3.57
CA ILE A 76 14.85 1.82 4.33
C ILE A 76 13.88 0.64 4.21
N LEU A 77 12.59 0.88 4.46
CA LEU A 77 11.55 -0.14 4.43
C LEU A 77 11.39 -0.77 3.04
N VAL A 78 11.39 0.03 1.98
CA VAL A 78 11.35 -0.48 0.60
C VAL A 78 12.59 -1.32 0.27
N SER A 79 13.76 -0.89 0.74
CA SER A 79 15.00 -1.66 0.52
C SER A 79 14.96 -3.00 1.27
N SER A 80 14.53 -2.99 2.53
CA SER A 80 14.36 -4.21 3.33
C SER A 80 13.36 -5.17 2.70
N TYR A 81 12.19 -4.70 2.27
CA TYR A 81 11.22 -5.57 1.60
C TYR A 81 11.71 -6.12 0.26
N ARG A 82 12.53 -5.36 -0.47
CA ARG A 82 13.16 -5.88 -1.70
C ARG A 82 14.09 -7.05 -1.41
N GLU A 83 14.83 -7.01 -0.31
CA GLU A 83 15.67 -8.13 0.14
C GLU A 83 14.81 -9.32 0.56
N THR A 84 13.78 -9.11 1.39
CA THR A 84 12.87 -10.18 1.82
C THR A 84 12.19 -10.86 0.63
N ILE A 85 11.70 -10.10 -0.35
CA ILE A 85 11.04 -10.67 -1.54
C ILE A 85 12.02 -11.51 -2.39
N GLN A 86 13.28 -11.09 -2.47
CA GLN A 86 14.31 -11.86 -3.19
C GLN A 86 14.71 -13.13 -2.44
N ALA A 87 14.82 -13.07 -1.11
CA ALA A 87 15.16 -14.23 -0.28
C ALA A 87 14.02 -15.24 -0.17
N TYR A 88 12.76 -14.81 -0.25
CA TYR A 88 11.56 -15.63 -0.10
C TYR A 88 10.63 -15.55 -1.32
N PRO A 89 11.03 -16.11 -2.48
CA PRO A 89 10.26 -16.03 -3.73
C PRO A 89 8.93 -16.79 -3.69
N SER A 90 8.75 -17.70 -2.72
CA SER A 90 7.50 -18.41 -2.45
C SER A 90 6.37 -17.47 -1.98
N GLY A 91 6.71 -16.26 -1.50
CA GLY A 91 5.77 -15.33 -0.89
C GLY A 91 5.20 -15.85 0.44
N GLY A 92 4.30 -15.08 1.07
CA GLY A 92 3.65 -15.40 2.35
C GLY A 92 3.71 -14.27 3.39
N GLY A 93 4.46 -13.19 3.11
CA GLY A 93 4.48 -11.97 3.92
C GLY A 93 5.20 -12.14 5.26
N ALA A 94 4.97 -11.23 6.19
CA ALA A 94 5.66 -11.16 7.49
C ALA A 94 5.36 -12.34 8.45
N TYR A 95 4.45 -13.26 8.09
CA TYR A 95 4.06 -14.38 8.96
C TYR A 95 4.92 -15.64 8.78
N ILE A 96 5.59 -15.75 7.63
CA ILE A 96 6.42 -16.92 7.28
C ILE A 96 7.92 -16.67 7.44
N VAL A 97 8.31 -15.40 7.59
CA VAL A 97 9.70 -14.97 7.86
C VAL A 97 9.91 -14.75 9.33
#